data_AF-A0AA39NBV1-F1
#
_entry.id   AF-A0AA39NBV1-F1
#
_cell.length_a   1.000
_cell.length_b   1.000
_cell.length_c   1.000
_cell.angle_alpha   90.00
_cell.angle_beta   90.00
_cell.angle_gamma   90.00
#
_symmetry.space_group_name_H-M   'P 1'
#
loop_
_entity.id
_entity.type
_entity.pdbx_description
1 polymer ?
#
loop_
_entity_poly.entity_id
_entity_poly.type
_entity_poly.pdbx_seq_one_letter_code
_entity_poly.pdbx_strand_id
1 'polypeptide(L)'
;MAPCKKYHSPEDKRQAICDKSKRYYTKHKPEISLRRKAVYQAQAQEGASSTSVVKTVARRKKIANSNHYEIVSAAVKVPSLSPSQAPDPFLKISADARSLIQEFEDFLHGKDPHNYVETLLRLYFKSDSRRQGQLSLFADPLDALYRMRKAYGDIADKASQAVGSCEHLEALIQTGKPIGCLVLWLEDIWRAGSDGPQHLRLAYGRKRLAWQRDSI
;
A
#
# COMPACT_ATOMS: atom_id res chain seq x y z
N MET A 1 37.38 28.38 -8.43
CA MET A 1 37.18 28.13 -6.99
C MET A 1 36.01 27.19 -6.81
N ALA A 2 36.08 26.22 -5.88
CA ALA A 2 34.99 25.28 -5.64
C ALA A 2 33.89 25.91 -4.74
N PRO A 3 32.59 25.65 -4.97
CA PRO A 3 31.53 26.17 -4.09
C PRO A 3 31.62 25.59 -2.67
N CYS A 4 31.59 26.45 -1.65
CA CYS A 4 31.53 26.00 -0.26
C CYS A 4 30.22 25.23 0.00
N LYS A 5 30.32 24.03 0.59
CA LYS A 5 29.15 23.24 0.98
C LYS A 5 28.41 23.93 2.12
N LYS A 6 27.10 24.10 1.98
CA LYS A 6 26.22 24.78 2.96
C LYS A 6 26.09 24.04 4.30
N TYR A 7 26.44 22.77 4.35
CA TYR A 7 26.44 21.93 5.56
C TYR A 7 27.74 21.13 5.57
N HIS A 8 28.34 20.95 6.75
CA HIS A 8 29.62 20.26 6.91
C HIS A 8 29.43 18.73 6.98
N SER A 9 28.35 18.27 7.63
CA SER A 9 27.94 16.86 7.70
C SER A 9 26.50 16.62 7.19
N PRO A 10 26.15 15.36 6.86
CA PRO A 10 24.75 14.94 6.64
C PRO A 10 23.86 15.19 7.87
N GLU A 11 24.41 15.05 9.07
CA GLU A 11 23.73 15.23 10.35
C GLU A 11 23.34 16.70 10.57
N ASP A 12 24.23 17.66 10.26
CA ASP A 12 23.92 19.10 10.29
C ASP A 12 22.73 19.43 9.38
N LYS A 13 22.67 18.81 8.20
CA LYS A 13 21.57 19.00 7.25
C LYS A 13 20.26 18.44 7.81
N ARG A 14 20.27 17.30 8.50
CA ARG A 14 19.09 16.74 9.18
C ARG A 14 18.63 17.66 10.31
N GLN A 15 19.56 18.10 11.16
CA GLN A 15 19.27 18.98 12.29
C GLN A 15 18.68 20.32 11.82
N ALA A 16 19.28 20.96 10.81
CA ALA A 16 18.77 22.20 10.22
C ALA A 16 17.36 22.06 9.62
N ILE A 17 17.01 20.89 9.06
CA ILE A 17 15.64 20.60 8.59
C ILE A 17 14.68 20.47 9.78
N CYS A 18 15.04 19.72 10.82
CA CYS A 18 14.25 19.59 12.05
C CYS A 18 13.97 20.96 12.69
N ASP A 19 15.00 21.80 12.84
CA ASP A 19 14.86 23.13 13.43
C ASP A 19 14.02 24.08 12.57
N LYS A 20 14.15 24.01 11.23
CA LYS A 20 13.29 24.77 10.31
C LYS A 20 11.82 24.37 10.46
N SER A 21 11.53 23.07 10.50
CA SER A 21 10.17 22.54 10.69
C SER A 21 9.60 22.90 12.06
N LYS A 22 10.41 22.84 13.13
CA LYS A 22 10.02 23.25 14.49
C LYS A 22 9.67 24.74 14.55
N ARG A 23 10.50 25.61 13.97
CA ARG A 23 10.23 27.07 13.88
C ARG A 23 8.96 27.37 13.07
N TYR A 24 8.75 26.68 11.94
CA TYR A 24 7.53 26.82 11.15
C TYR A 24 6.29 26.40 11.94
N TYR A 25 6.31 25.23 12.58
CA TYR A 25 5.19 24.75 13.39
C TYR A 25 4.86 25.72 14.54
N THR A 26 5.86 26.19 15.29
CA THR A 26 5.63 27.18 16.35
C THR A 26 5.01 28.48 15.83
N LYS A 27 5.46 28.98 14.66
CA LYS A 27 4.90 30.19 14.03
C LYS A 27 3.43 30.00 13.61
N HIS A 28 3.08 28.85 13.03
CA HIS A 28 1.74 28.59 12.49
C HIS A 28 0.81 27.82 13.45
N LYS A 29 1.26 27.47 14.66
CA LYS A 29 0.48 26.77 15.70
C LYS A 29 -0.92 27.38 15.95
N PRO A 30 -1.11 28.71 16.13
CA PRO A 30 -2.44 29.27 16.36
C PRO A 30 -3.35 29.11 15.13
N GLU A 31 -2.82 29.33 13.92
CA GLU A 31 -3.55 29.18 12.66
C GLU A 31 -3.99 27.73 12.43
N ILE A 32 -3.09 26.77 12.63
CA ILE A 32 -3.38 25.33 12.55
C ILE A 32 -4.46 24.94 13.58
N SER A 33 -4.39 25.50 14.80
CA SER A 33 -5.39 25.25 15.84
C SER A 33 -6.77 25.84 15.48
N LEU A 34 -6.82 27.05 14.91
CA LEU A 34 -8.06 27.67 14.43
C LEU A 34 -8.71 26.86 13.31
N ARG A 35 -7.95 26.43 12.29
CA ARG A 35 -8.47 25.58 11.20
C ARG A 35 -9.03 24.26 11.74
N ARG A 36 -8.33 23.61 12.67
CA ARG A 36 -8.82 22.37 13.32
C ARG A 36 -10.12 22.60 14.10
N LYS A 37 -10.20 23.70 14.87
CA LYS A 37 -11.42 24.05 15.62
C LYS A 37 -12.61 24.29 14.69
N ALA A 38 -12.40 24.96 13.55
CA ALA A 38 -13.45 25.18 12.54
C ALA A 38 -13.96 23.86 11.93
N VAL A 39 -13.07 22.91 11.60
CA VAL A 39 -13.47 21.58 11.10
C VAL A 39 -14.32 20.82 12.12
N TYR A 40 -13.90 20.78 13.39
CA TYR A 40 -14.68 20.12 14.43
C TYR A 40 -16.04 20.80 14.70
N GLN A 41 -16.12 22.13 14.56
CA GLN A 41 -17.39 22.86 14.68
C GLN A 41 -18.33 22.60 13.50
N ALA A 42 -17.81 22.49 12.26
CA ALA A 42 -18.62 22.12 11.11
C ALA A 42 -19.20 20.70 11.25
N GLN A 43 -18.37 19.73 11.64
CA GLN A 43 -18.79 18.34 11.91
C GLN A 43 -19.83 18.25 13.04
N ALA A 44 -19.71 19.09 14.08
CA ALA A 44 -20.69 19.15 15.16
C ALA A 44 -22.04 19.77 14.73
N GLN A 45 -22.05 20.70 13.77
CA GLN A 45 -23.28 21.31 13.25
C GLN A 45 -24.01 20.38 12.27
N GLU A 46 -23.28 19.62 11.44
CA GLU A 46 -23.87 18.64 10.52
C GLU A 46 -24.62 17.50 11.25
N GLY A 47 -24.29 17.23 12.52
CA GLY A 47 -24.99 16.26 13.36
C GLY A 47 -26.27 16.76 14.07
N ALA A 48 -26.61 18.06 13.99
CA ALA A 48 -27.58 18.68 14.91
C ALA A 48 -28.88 19.24 14.28
N SER A 49 -28.96 19.42 12.95
CA SER A 49 -30.12 20.04 12.29
C SER A 49 -30.98 19.08 11.46
N SER A 50 -31.65 18.15 12.14
CA SER A 50 -32.83 17.49 11.58
C SER A 50 -34.04 18.43 11.64
N THR A 51 -34.17 19.30 10.64
CA THR A 51 -35.36 20.15 10.44
C THR A 51 -35.88 19.95 9.02
N SER A 52 -37.05 19.32 8.92
CA SER A 52 -37.70 18.94 7.66
C SER A 52 -38.20 20.15 6.88
N VAL A 53 -37.51 20.51 5.80
CA VAL A 53 -38.00 21.53 4.85
C VAL A 53 -38.74 20.85 3.70
N VAL A 54 -40.07 20.79 3.83
CA VAL A 54 -40.96 20.33 2.75
C VAL A 54 -41.01 21.40 1.65
N LYS A 55 -40.50 21.10 0.45
CA LYS A 55 -40.73 21.91 -0.76
C LYS A 55 -41.71 21.23 -1.69
N THR A 56 -42.92 21.77 -1.77
CA THR A 56 -43.93 21.39 -2.74
C THR A 56 -43.60 21.95 -4.13
N VAL A 57 -43.65 21.09 -5.16
CA VAL A 57 -43.55 21.50 -6.57
C VAL A 57 -44.82 21.04 -7.28
N ALA A 58 -45.62 21.99 -7.76
CA ALA A 58 -46.89 21.71 -8.44
C ALA A 58 -46.67 21.38 -9.92
N ARG A 59 -47.23 20.27 -10.39
CA ARG A 59 -47.24 19.89 -11.83
C ARG A 59 -48.67 19.73 -12.31
N ARG A 60 -49.12 20.59 -13.23
CA ARG A 60 -50.46 20.52 -13.82
C ARG A 60 -50.57 19.34 -14.79
N LYS A 61 -51.62 18.53 -14.64
CA LYS A 61 -52.20 17.71 -15.73
C LYS A 61 -53.50 18.37 -16.19
N LYS A 62 -53.79 18.30 -17.49
CA LYS A 62 -55.04 18.78 -18.09
C LYS A 62 -56.00 17.60 -18.21
N ILE A 63 -57.18 17.71 -17.60
CA ILE A 63 -58.29 16.77 -17.81
C ILE A 63 -59.10 17.27 -19.02
N ALA A 64 -59.68 16.35 -19.80
CA ALA A 64 -60.45 16.72 -20.98
C ALA A 64 -61.77 17.44 -20.60
N ASN A 65 -62.13 18.45 -21.38
CA ASN A 65 -63.43 19.14 -21.41
C ASN A 65 -63.94 19.85 -20.13
N SER A 66 -63.04 20.39 -19.28
CA SER A 66 -63.36 21.56 -18.45
C SER A 66 -62.11 22.38 -18.08
N ASN A 67 -62.25 23.70 -17.89
CA ASN A 67 -61.17 24.61 -17.50
C ASN A 67 -60.88 24.60 -15.98
N HIS A 68 -60.89 23.42 -15.36
CA HIS A 68 -60.62 23.26 -13.92
C HIS A 68 -59.43 22.30 -13.71
N TYR A 69 -58.56 22.64 -12.77
CA TYR A 69 -57.35 21.88 -12.44
C TYR A 69 -57.41 21.45 -10.97
N GLU A 70 -57.53 20.15 -10.70
CA GLU A 70 -57.27 19.62 -9.36
C GLU A 70 -55.78 19.35 -9.15
N ILE A 71 -55.28 19.69 -7.95
CA ILE A 71 -53.90 19.43 -7.54
C ILE A 71 -53.89 18.09 -6.80
N VAL A 72 -53.69 17.00 -7.55
CA VAL A 72 -53.56 15.65 -6.97
C VAL A 72 -52.10 15.37 -6.62
N SER A 73 -51.78 15.37 -5.32
CA SER A 73 -50.44 15.07 -4.79
C SER A 73 -50.13 13.57 -4.80
N ALA A 74 -49.65 13.05 -5.93
CA ALA A 74 -49.17 11.67 -6.03
C ALA A 74 -47.74 11.52 -5.47
N ALA A 75 -47.58 10.74 -4.40
CA ALA A 75 -46.29 10.44 -3.78
C ALA A 75 -45.49 9.41 -4.62
N VAL A 76 -44.68 9.90 -5.57
CA VAL A 76 -43.74 9.06 -6.32
C VAL A 76 -42.49 8.83 -5.48
N LYS A 77 -42.26 7.59 -5.03
CA LYS A 77 -40.97 7.14 -4.49
C LYS A 77 -39.93 7.13 -5.62
N VAL A 78 -39.20 8.24 -5.77
CA VAL A 78 -37.95 8.26 -6.53
C VAL A 78 -36.87 7.59 -5.67
N PRO A 79 -36.08 6.63 -6.20
CA PRO A 79 -34.90 6.15 -5.50
C PRO A 79 -33.93 7.32 -5.30
N SER A 80 -33.77 7.77 -4.05
CA SER A 80 -32.79 8.79 -3.70
C SER A 80 -31.41 8.16 -3.85
N LEU A 81 -30.68 8.57 -4.88
CA LEU A 81 -29.24 8.32 -4.98
C LEU A 81 -28.56 9.04 -3.83
N SER A 82 -28.13 8.27 -2.83
CA SER A 82 -27.49 8.76 -1.61
C SER A 82 -26.28 9.66 -1.93
N PRO A 83 -26.07 10.75 -1.17
CA PRO A 83 -24.87 11.57 -1.34
C PRO A 83 -23.63 10.75 -0.96
N SER A 84 -22.70 10.63 -1.91
CA SER A 84 -21.34 10.08 -1.80
C SER A 84 -20.92 9.61 -0.41
N GLN A 85 -21.06 8.31 -0.12
CA GLN A 85 -20.30 7.70 0.98
C GLN A 85 -18.81 8.02 0.80
N ALA A 86 -18.12 8.36 1.89
CA ALA A 86 -16.67 8.40 1.87
C ALA A 86 -16.15 7.03 1.41
N PRO A 87 -15.20 6.96 0.45
CA PRO A 87 -14.73 5.69 -0.06
C PRO A 87 -14.16 4.86 1.09
N ASP A 88 -14.64 3.62 1.22
CA ASP A 88 -14.21 2.69 2.26
C ASP A 88 -12.67 2.63 2.29
N PRO A 89 -12.03 2.96 3.42
CA PRO A 89 -10.57 2.95 3.52
C PRO A 89 -9.98 1.57 3.18
N PHE A 90 -10.72 0.48 3.40
CA PHE A 90 -10.28 -0.86 3.07
C PHE A 90 -10.21 -1.11 1.55
N LEU A 91 -11.09 -0.52 0.74
CA LEU A 91 -11.01 -0.59 -0.72
C LEU A 91 -9.72 0.03 -1.26
N LYS A 92 -9.27 1.14 -0.66
CA LYS A 92 -8.01 1.79 -1.02
C LYS A 92 -6.81 0.93 -0.62
N ILE A 93 -6.79 0.44 0.62
CA ILE A 93 -5.73 -0.44 1.14
C ILE A 93 -5.62 -1.71 0.28
N SER A 94 -6.75 -2.28 -0.15
CA SER A 94 -6.83 -3.44 -1.04
C SER A 94 -6.40 -3.13 -2.49
N ALA A 95 -6.49 -1.88 -2.94
CA ALA A 95 -5.94 -1.45 -4.23
C ALA A 95 -4.42 -1.29 -4.16
N ASP A 96 -3.91 -0.62 -3.11
CA ASP A 96 -2.48 -0.45 -2.85
C ASP A 96 -1.79 -1.83 -2.74
N ALA A 97 -2.41 -2.79 -2.02
CA ALA A 97 -1.93 -4.15 -1.89
C ALA A 97 -1.83 -4.90 -3.22
N ARG A 98 -2.89 -4.86 -4.05
CA ARG A 98 -2.90 -5.50 -5.38
C ARG A 98 -1.86 -4.90 -6.31
N SER A 99 -1.65 -3.58 -6.25
CA SER A 99 -0.60 -2.92 -7.02
C SER A 99 0.80 -3.42 -6.67
N LEU A 100 1.06 -3.69 -5.38
CA LEU A 100 2.35 -4.22 -4.92
C LEU A 100 2.53 -5.70 -5.29
N ILE A 101 1.46 -6.49 -5.25
CA ILE A 101 1.49 -7.89 -5.75
C ILE A 101 1.76 -7.93 -7.25
N GLN A 102 1.16 -7.03 -8.04
CA GLN A 102 1.50 -6.90 -9.46
C GLN A 102 2.98 -6.51 -9.66
N GLU A 103 3.50 -5.54 -8.88
CA GLU A 103 4.93 -5.17 -8.93
C GLU A 103 5.85 -6.36 -8.61
N PHE A 104 5.43 -7.24 -7.70
CA PHE A 104 6.14 -8.49 -7.38
C PHE A 104 6.06 -9.52 -8.52
N GLU A 105 4.90 -9.74 -9.14
CA GLU A 105 4.76 -10.63 -10.30
C GLU A 105 5.57 -10.14 -11.52
N ASP A 106 5.56 -8.83 -11.77
CA ASP A 106 6.35 -8.17 -12.80
C ASP A 106 7.86 -8.32 -12.52
N PHE A 107 8.28 -8.18 -11.25
CA PHE A 107 9.66 -8.42 -10.81
C PHE A 107 10.12 -9.87 -11.03
N LEU A 108 9.24 -10.85 -10.84
CA LEU A 108 9.52 -12.26 -11.18
C LEU A 108 9.50 -12.53 -12.69
N HIS A 109 9.11 -11.55 -13.52
CA HIS A 109 8.93 -11.65 -14.96
C HIS A 109 7.93 -12.77 -15.33
N GLY A 110 6.82 -12.87 -14.59
CA GLY A 110 5.78 -13.88 -14.80
C GLY A 110 6.20 -15.31 -14.42
N LYS A 111 7.30 -15.50 -13.69
CA LYS A 111 7.69 -16.78 -13.09
C LYS A 111 7.09 -16.93 -11.69
N ASP A 112 6.84 -18.16 -11.30
CA ASP A 112 6.64 -18.48 -9.88
C ASP A 112 7.95 -18.26 -9.07
N PRO A 113 7.86 -17.99 -7.76
CA PRO A 113 9.03 -17.74 -6.91
C PRO A 113 10.07 -18.87 -6.92
N HIS A 114 9.64 -20.13 -7.09
CA HIS A 114 10.52 -21.29 -7.08
C HIS A 114 11.37 -21.36 -8.36
N ASN A 115 10.76 -21.24 -9.54
CA ASN A 115 11.46 -21.17 -10.82
C ASN A 115 12.29 -19.90 -10.99
N TYR A 116 11.92 -18.79 -10.32
CA TYR A 116 12.77 -17.61 -10.21
C TYR A 116 14.07 -17.92 -9.44
N VAL A 117 13.98 -18.51 -8.24
CA VAL A 117 15.15 -18.95 -7.46
C VAL A 117 16.01 -19.95 -8.24
N GLU A 118 15.38 -20.93 -8.90
CA GLU A 118 16.12 -21.91 -9.70
C GLU A 118 16.84 -21.24 -10.88
N THR A 119 16.23 -20.23 -11.53
CA THR A 119 16.90 -19.43 -12.56
C THR A 119 18.15 -18.76 -12.00
N LEU A 120 18.08 -18.12 -10.82
CA LEU A 120 19.23 -17.44 -10.21
C LEU A 120 20.36 -18.42 -9.84
N LEU A 121 20.03 -19.59 -9.29
CA LEU A 121 21.02 -20.63 -8.99
C LEU A 121 21.69 -21.17 -10.26
N ARG A 122 20.91 -21.43 -11.32
CA ARG A 122 21.45 -21.83 -12.64
C ARG A 122 22.40 -20.77 -13.19
N LEU A 123 22.09 -19.47 -13.05
CA LEU A 123 22.98 -18.37 -13.43
C LEU A 123 24.26 -18.33 -12.59
N TYR A 124 24.15 -18.46 -11.26
CA TYR A 124 25.29 -18.42 -10.33
C TYR A 124 26.29 -19.56 -10.56
N PHE A 125 25.81 -20.75 -10.92
CA PHE A 125 26.67 -21.91 -11.20
C PHE A 125 27.16 -22.01 -12.65
N LYS A 126 26.66 -21.19 -13.59
CA LYS A 126 27.01 -21.30 -15.02
C LYS A 126 28.46 -20.88 -15.27
N SER A 127 29.31 -21.88 -15.51
CA SER A 127 30.77 -21.76 -15.70
C SER A 127 31.18 -20.75 -16.75
N ASP A 128 30.47 -20.68 -17.88
CA ASP A 128 30.84 -19.79 -19.00
C ASP A 128 30.32 -18.35 -18.82
N SER A 129 29.71 -18.04 -17.67
CA SER A 129 29.19 -16.71 -17.40
C SER A 129 30.20 -15.87 -16.64
N ARG A 130 30.34 -14.59 -17.03
CA ARG A 130 31.06 -13.57 -16.25
C ARG A 130 30.47 -13.35 -14.84
N ARG A 131 29.35 -14.00 -14.51
CA ARG A 131 28.62 -13.91 -13.24
C ARG A 131 28.75 -15.16 -12.37
N GLN A 132 29.58 -16.13 -12.76
CA GLN A 132 29.82 -17.32 -11.93
C GLN A 132 30.32 -16.92 -10.54
N GLY A 133 29.68 -17.45 -9.49
CA GLY A 133 30.05 -17.14 -8.12
C GLY A 133 29.71 -15.71 -7.63
N GLN A 134 29.08 -14.86 -8.44
CA GLN A 134 28.76 -13.49 -8.04
C GLN A 134 27.53 -13.44 -7.13
N LEU A 135 27.73 -13.03 -5.87
CA LEU A 135 26.67 -12.87 -4.88
C LEU A 135 25.70 -11.71 -5.17
N SER A 136 26.07 -10.77 -6.06
CA SER A 136 25.15 -9.73 -6.55
C SER A 136 23.92 -10.30 -7.25
N LEU A 137 24.02 -11.51 -7.82
CA LEU A 137 22.87 -12.24 -8.36
C LEU A 137 21.76 -12.51 -7.34
N PHE A 138 22.08 -12.47 -6.04
CA PHE A 138 21.11 -12.61 -4.94
C PHE A 138 20.92 -11.30 -4.16
N ALA A 139 21.97 -10.49 -4.02
CA ALA A 139 21.91 -9.21 -3.30
C ALA A 139 21.01 -8.18 -4.00
N ASP A 140 21.15 -7.99 -5.32
CA ASP A 140 20.35 -6.98 -6.05
C ASP A 140 18.83 -7.32 -6.01
N PRO A 141 18.40 -8.60 -6.17
CA PRO A 141 17.03 -9.02 -5.89
C PRO A 141 16.57 -8.81 -4.45
N LEU A 142 17.41 -9.11 -3.45
CA LEU A 142 17.07 -8.96 -2.03
C LEU A 142 16.74 -7.50 -1.67
N ASP A 143 17.49 -6.52 -2.19
CA ASP A 143 17.23 -5.10 -1.97
C ASP A 143 15.88 -4.61 -2.56
N ALA A 144 15.42 -5.22 -3.66
CA ALA A 144 14.07 -4.98 -4.17
C ALA A 144 13.00 -5.62 -3.27
N LEU A 145 13.21 -6.89 -2.90
CA LEU A 145 12.25 -7.65 -2.11
C LEU A 145 12.11 -7.14 -0.67
N TYR A 146 13.17 -6.61 -0.05
CA TYR A 146 13.07 -5.94 1.25
C TYR A 146 12.22 -4.67 1.19
N ARG A 147 12.29 -3.90 0.09
CA ARG A 147 11.43 -2.73 -0.12
C ARG A 147 9.98 -3.14 -0.29
N MET A 148 9.70 -4.15 -1.10
CA MET A 148 8.35 -4.72 -1.28
C MET A 148 7.79 -5.27 0.03
N ARG A 149 8.55 -6.11 0.76
CA ARG A 149 8.17 -6.68 2.05
C ARG A 149 7.84 -5.60 3.08
N LYS A 150 8.65 -4.53 3.14
CA LYS A 150 8.39 -3.40 4.03
C LYS A 150 7.10 -2.65 3.63
N ALA A 151 6.96 -2.30 2.35
CA ALA A 151 5.77 -1.60 1.87
C ALA A 151 4.48 -2.45 2.08
N TYR A 152 4.57 -3.77 1.97
CA TYR A 152 3.45 -4.67 2.29
C TYR A 152 3.13 -4.69 3.78
N GLY A 153 4.15 -4.69 4.65
CA GLY A 153 3.98 -4.50 6.10
C GLY A 153 3.27 -3.18 6.42
N ASP A 154 3.72 -2.08 5.83
CA ASP A 154 3.10 -0.75 5.97
C ASP A 154 1.63 -0.72 5.45
N ILE A 155 1.22 -1.65 4.58
CA ILE A 155 -0.17 -1.83 4.09
C ILE A 155 -0.97 -2.69 5.08
N ALA A 156 -0.41 -3.80 5.56
CA ALA A 156 -1.05 -4.68 6.55
C ALA A 156 -1.28 -3.96 7.89
N ASP A 157 -0.36 -3.10 8.32
CA ASP A 157 -0.52 -2.27 9.53
C ASP A 157 -1.68 -1.27 9.38
N LYS A 158 -1.81 -0.64 8.21
CA LYS A 158 -2.96 0.26 7.91
C LYS A 158 -4.27 -0.52 7.85
N ALA A 159 -4.28 -1.72 7.27
CA ALA A 159 -5.45 -2.60 7.22
C ALA A 159 -5.92 -2.94 8.64
N SER A 160 -4.98 -3.35 9.50
CA SER A 160 -5.21 -3.70 10.90
C SER A 160 -5.78 -2.52 11.70
N GLN A 161 -5.27 -1.31 11.47
CA GLN A 161 -5.77 -0.08 12.11
C GLN A 161 -7.15 0.36 11.61
N ALA A 162 -7.51 0.06 10.36
CA ALA A 162 -8.74 0.54 9.73
C ALA A 162 -9.97 -0.33 10.03
N VAL A 163 -9.81 -1.65 10.09
CA VAL A 163 -10.94 -2.62 10.15
C VAL A 163 -10.86 -3.54 11.38
N GLY A 164 -9.70 -3.64 12.05
CA GLY A 164 -9.46 -4.65 13.08
C GLY A 164 -9.27 -6.05 12.49
N SER A 165 -9.31 -7.08 13.35
CA SER A 165 -9.13 -8.46 12.92
C SER A 165 -10.37 -8.98 12.20
N CYS A 166 -10.22 -9.34 10.93
CA CYS A 166 -11.28 -9.83 10.05
C CYS A 166 -10.68 -10.80 9.02
N GLU A 167 -11.48 -11.72 8.47
CA GLU A 167 -11.09 -12.64 7.39
C GLU A 167 -10.40 -11.93 6.22
N HIS A 168 -10.83 -10.71 5.90
CA HIS A 168 -10.23 -9.87 4.85
C HIS A 168 -8.78 -9.45 5.16
N LEU A 169 -8.44 -9.23 6.44
CA LEU A 169 -7.07 -8.95 6.88
C LEU A 169 -6.20 -10.21 6.81
N GLU A 170 -6.76 -11.37 7.15
CA GLU A 170 -6.05 -12.65 7.03
C GLU A 170 -5.75 -12.98 5.57
N ALA A 171 -6.75 -12.83 4.68
CA ALA A 171 -6.59 -13.00 3.23
C ALA A 171 -5.51 -12.06 2.66
N LEU A 172 -5.49 -10.81 3.10
CA LEU A 172 -4.43 -9.84 2.77
C LEU A 172 -3.05 -10.35 3.23
N ILE A 173 -2.89 -10.74 4.50
CA ILE A 173 -1.63 -11.24 5.04
C ILE A 173 -1.15 -12.50 4.28
N GLN A 174 -2.05 -13.42 3.93
CA GLN A 174 -1.71 -14.60 3.12
C GLN A 174 -1.27 -14.21 1.69
N THR A 175 -1.88 -13.19 1.09
CA THR A 175 -1.51 -12.72 -0.24
C THR A 175 -0.08 -12.12 -0.27
N GLY A 176 0.35 -11.47 0.82
CA GLY A 176 1.74 -10.98 0.96
C GLY A 176 2.79 -12.05 1.28
N LYS A 177 2.36 -13.26 1.68
CA LYS A 177 3.25 -14.35 2.13
C LYS A 177 4.34 -14.76 1.12
N PRO A 178 4.09 -14.85 -0.22
CA PRO A 178 5.10 -15.23 -1.21
C PRO A 178 6.32 -14.30 -1.23
N ILE A 179 6.13 -13.00 -0.98
CA ILE A 179 7.22 -12.02 -0.88
C ILE A 179 8.14 -12.37 0.30
N GLY A 180 7.54 -12.70 1.45
CA GLY A 180 8.26 -13.13 2.65
C GLY A 180 9.02 -14.44 2.45
N CYS A 181 8.38 -15.44 1.83
CA CYS A 181 9.02 -16.71 1.49
C CYS A 181 10.24 -16.50 0.58
N LEU A 182 10.10 -15.72 -0.51
CA LEU A 182 11.20 -15.48 -1.44
C LEU A 182 12.39 -14.73 -0.79
N VAL A 183 12.13 -13.77 0.11
CA VAL A 183 13.18 -13.13 0.91
C VAL A 183 13.96 -14.17 1.72
N LEU A 184 13.26 -15.05 2.46
CA LEU A 184 13.91 -16.08 3.27
C LEU A 184 14.73 -17.06 2.41
N TRP A 185 14.21 -17.45 1.25
CA TRP A 185 14.88 -18.35 0.31
C TRP A 185 16.16 -17.75 -0.26
N LEU A 186 16.14 -16.47 -0.65
CA LEU A 186 17.32 -15.78 -1.16
C LEU A 186 18.31 -15.41 -0.05
N GLU A 187 17.86 -15.08 1.17
CA GLU A 187 18.74 -14.90 2.33
C GLU A 187 19.55 -16.17 2.64
N ASP A 188 18.88 -17.32 2.66
CA ASP A 188 19.52 -18.61 2.94
C ASP A 188 20.51 -19.04 1.83
N ILE A 189 20.16 -18.82 0.56
CA ILE A 189 21.08 -19.01 -0.57
C ILE A 189 22.28 -18.05 -0.51
N TRP A 190 22.05 -16.77 -0.19
CA TRP A 190 23.12 -15.78 -0.10
C TRP A 190 24.10 -16.11 1.03
N ARG A 191 23.60 -16.53 2.20
CA ARG A 191 24.42 -17.00 3.34
C ARG A 191 25.19 -18.28 3.01
N ALA A 192 24.56 -19.27 2.38
CA ALA A 192 25.27 -20.47 1.92
C ALA A 192 26.25 -20.18 0.77
N GLY A 193 26.06 -19.09 0.04
CA GLY A 193 26.93 -18.59 -1.01
C GLY A 193 28.11 -17.74 -0.51
N SER A 194 28.00 -17.07 0.64
CA SER A 194 29.09 -16.23 1.19
C SER A 194 30.31 -17.06 1.61
N ASP A 195 30.10 -18.32 1.99
CA ASP A 195 31.15 -19.31 2.26
C ASP A 195 31.78 -19.88 0.95
N GLY A 196 31.28 -19.44 -0.21
CA GLY A 196 31.81 -19.74 -1.53
C GLY A 196 30.99 -20.74 -2.35
N PRO A 197 31.22 -20.83 -3.68
CA PRO A 197 30.38 -21.63 -4.58
C PRO A 197 30.34 -23.13 -4.26
N GLN A 198 31.42 -23.68 -3.68
CA GLN A 198 31.45 -25.08 -3.24
C GLN A 198 30.52 -25.33 -2.05
N HIS A 199 30.44 -24.39 -1.10
CA HIS A 199 29.54 -24.51 0.05
C HIS A 199 28.08 -24.52 -0.40
N LEU A 200 27.68 -23.55 -1.24
CA LEU A 200 26.32 -23.49 -1.78
C LEU A 200 25.97 -24.76 -2.59
N ARG A 201 26.91 -25.30 -3.37
CA ARG A 201 26.71 -26.56 -4.10
C ARG A 201 26.49 -27.75 -3.17
N LEU A 202 27.24 -27.84 -2.07
CA LEU A 202 27.05 -28.86 -1.04
C LEU A 202 25.73 -28.70 -0.28
N ALA A 203 25.32 -27.47 0.02
CA ALA A 203 24.03 -27.17 0.66
C ALA A 203 22.85 -27.57 -0.25
N TYR A 204 22.90 -27.17 -1.52
CA TYR A 204 21.91 -27.52 -2.54
C TYR A 204 21.79 -29.04 -2.76
N GLY A 205 22.93 -29.73 -2.94
CA GLY A 205 22.97 -31.18 -3.15
C GLY A 205 22.48 -31.99 -1.93
N ARG A 206 22.61 -31.43 -0.72
CA ARG A 206 22.10 -32.03 0.53
C ARG A 206 20.65 -31.63 0.86
N LYS A 207 19.94 -30.94 -0.03
CA LYS A 207 18.59 -30.37 0.20
C LYS A 207 18.50 -29.54 1.49
N ARG A 208 19.56 -28.77 1.78
CA ARG A 208 19.66 -27.98 3.02
C ARG A 208 19.03 -26.59 2.90
N LEU A 209 18.76 -26.12 1.69
CA LEU A 209 18.25 -24.77 1.48
C LEU A 209 16.74 -24.70 1.78
N ALA A 210 16.28 -23.58 2.35
CA ALA A 210 14.89 -23.39 2.81
C ALA A 210 13.85 -23.70 1.72
N TRP A 211 14.04 -23.14 0.52
CA TRP A 211 13.14 -23.34 -0.63
C TRP A 211 13.02 -24.81 -1.08
N GLN A 212 14.01 -25.66 -0.79
CA GLN A 212 13.97 -27.10 -1.11
C GLN A 212 13.18 -27.91 -0.08
N ARG A 213 12.81 -27.31 1.06
CA ARG A 213 12.02 -27.92 2.14
C ARG A 213 10.57 -27.47 2.10
N ASP A 214 10.34 -26.21 1.73
CA ASP A 214 9.00 -25.61 1.58
C ASP A 214 8.23 -26.15 0.34
N SER A 215 8.86 -27.02 -0.45
CA SER A 215 8.32 -27.61 -1.69
C SER A 215 7.85 -29.07 -1.52
N ILE A 216 7.49 -29.49 -0.29
CA ILE A 216 7.11 -30.87 0.08
C ILE A 216 5.73 -30.86 0.76
#